data_AF-A0A4Q9XXA5-F1
#
_entry.id   AF-A0A4Q9XXA5-F1
#
_cell.length_a   1.000
_cell.length_b   1.000
_cell.length_c   1.000
_cell.angle_alpha   90.00
_cell.angle_beta   90.00
_cell.angle_gamma   90.00
#
_symmetry.space_group_name_H-M   'P 1'
#
loop_
_entity.id
_entity.type
_entity.pdbx_description
1 polymer ?
#
loop_
_entity_poly.entity_id
_entity_poly.type
_entity_poly.pdbx_seq_one_letter_code
_entity_poly.pdbx_strand_id
1 'polypeptide(L)' 'SRCHVQNPVMPASGTAAYGQQMAQQLDLSALGGLVIKSTTAEPKAGNPRPTTAETTAGWLNAIDSRIPE' A
#
# COMPACT_ATOMS: atom_id res chain seq x y z
N SER A 1 -23.80 7.09 0.17
CA SER A 1 -23.57 5.64 0.07
C SER A 1 -22.65 5.22 1.21
N ARG A 2 -22.99 4.18 1.98
CA ARG A 2 -22.10 3.64 3.05
C ARG A 2 -21.35 2.44 2.50
N CYS A 3 -20.05 2.36 2.80
CA CYS A 3 -19.26 1.17 2.53
C CYS A 3 -19.42 0.22 3.72
N HIS A 4 -19.87 -1.01 3.47
CA HIS A 4 -20.01 -2.04 4.50
C HIS A 4 -18.74 -2.89 4.53
N VAL A 5 -18.00 -2.80 5.63
CA VAL A 5 -16.78 -3.59 5.87
C VAL A 5 -17.04 -4.61 6.98
N GLN A 6 -16.41 -5.77 6.88
CA GLN A 6 -16.59 -6.85 7.87
C GLN A 6 -15.98 -6.48 9.24
N ASN A 7 -14.89 -5.70 9.23
CA ASN A 7 -14.18 -5.22 10.41
C ASN A 7 -13.39 -3.94 10.05
N PRO A 8 -12.83 -3.19 11.02
CA PRO A 8 -12.15 -1.93 10.74
C PRO A 8 -10.67 -2.09 10.34
N VAL A 9 -10.15 -3.32 10.25
CA VAL A 9 -8.73 -3.56 9.99
C VAL A 9 -8.49 -3.67 8.49
N MET A 10 -7.61 -2.82 7.98
CA MET A 10 -7.16 -2.84 6.58
C MET A 10 -5.74 -2.30 6.49
N PRO A 11 -4.91 -2.82 5.56
CA PRO A 11 -3.59 -2.26 5.30
C PRO A 11 -3.70 -0.84 4.73
N ALA A 12 -2.74 0.01 5.10
CA ALA A 12 -2.62 1.35 4.53
C ALA A 12 -2.21 1.30 3.05
N SER A 13 -2.60 2.32 2.28
CA SER A 13 -2.18 2.44 0.88
C SER A 13 -0.65 2.43 0.76
N GLY A 14 -0.13 1.68 -0.22
CA GLY A 14 1.30 1.63 -0.50
C GLY A 14 2.11 0.69 0.39
N THR A 15 1.54 0.08 1.44
CA THR A 15 2.25 -0.93 2.27
C THR A 15 2.03 -2.35 1.78
N ALA A 16 0.91 -2.63 1.10
CA ALA A 16 0.53 -3.96 0.64
C ALA A 16 0.55 -4.14 -0.89
N ALA A 17 1.06 -3.17 -1.66
CA ALA A 17 1.00 -3.15 -3.13
C ALA A 17 -0.42 -3.50 -3.66
N TYR A 18 -0.58 -4.67 -4.30
CA TYR A 18 -1.86 -5.23 -4.77
C TYR A 18 -2.35 -6.43 -3.93
N GLY A 19 -1.77 -6.68 -2.76
CA GLY A 19 -2.16 -7.77 -1.85
C GLY A 19 -1.63 -9.16 -2.22
N GLN A 20 -0.97 -9.33 -3.38
CA GLN A 20 -0.50 -10.64 -3.87
C GLN A 20 0.48 -11.32 -2.91
N GLN A 21 1.45 -10.58 -2.36
CA GLN A 21 2.40 -11.11 -1.38
C GLN A 21 1.74 -11.39 -0.03
N MET A 22 0.78 -10.55 0.36
CA MET A 22 0.03 -10.73 1.60
C MET A 22 -0.87 -11.97 1.53
N ALA A 23 -1.48 -12.25 0.37
CA ALA A 23 -2.30 -13.43 0.13
C ALA A 23 -1.54 -14.76 0.27
N GLN A 24 -0.20 -14.74 0.16
CA GLN A 24 0.62 -15.93 0.37
C GLN A 24 0.80 -16.26 1.87
N GLN A 25 0.52 -15.31 2.76
CA GLN A 25 0.77 -15.43 4.21
C GLN A 25 -0.49 -15.22 5.05
N LEU A 26 -1.52 -14.57 4.51
CA LEU A 26 -2.76 -14.19 5.19
C LEU A 26 -3.97 -14.43 4.28
N ASP A 27 -5.07 -14.93 4.85
CA ASP A 27 -6.38 -14.90 4.18
C ASP A 27 -6.88 -13.45 4.08
N LEU A 28 -6.87 -12.90 2.87
CA LEU A 28 -7.33 -11.53 2.60
C LEU A 28 -8.82 -11.34 2.90
N SER A 29 -9.62 -12.41 2.92
CA SER A 29 -11.06 -12.36 3.22
C SER A 29 -11.34 -11.95 4.67
N ALA A 30 -10.36 -12.10 5.55
CA ALA A 30 -10.43 -11.68 6.94
C ALA A 30 -10.23 -10.17 7.13
N LEU A 31 -9.77 -9.43 6.11
CA LEU A 31 -9.61 -7.97 6.18
C LEU A 31 -10.93 -7.26 5.94
N GLY A 32 -11.10 -6.10 6.59
CA GLY A 32 -12.22 -5.19 6.34
C GLY A 32 -12.22 -4.63 4.92
N GLY A 33 -11.03 -4.52 4.31
CA GLY A 33 -10.82 -4.09 2.94
C GLY A 33 -9.34 -4.08 2.59
N LEU A 34 -9.04 -3.83 1.31
CA LEU A 34 -7.68 -3.69 0.79
C LEU A 34 -7.51 -2.29 0.19
N VAL A 35 -6.60 -1.49 0.75
CA VAL A 35 -6.25 -0.19 0.20
C VAL A 35 -4.97 -0.35 -0.61
N ILE A 36 -5.12 -0.48 -1.94
CA ILE A 36 -3.98 -0.64 -2.84
C ILE A 36 -3.22 0.68 -3.01
N LYS A 37 -2.01 0.58 -3.58
CA LYS A 37 -1.19 1.74 -3.93
C LYS A 37 -1.97 2.72 -4.83
N SER A 38 -1.79 4.02 -4.62
CA SER A 38 -2.39 5.05 -5.47
C SER A 38 -1.99 4.90 -6.94
N THR A 39 -2.99 4.94 -7.82
CA THR A 39 -2.81 4.83 -9.28
C THR A 39 -2.91 6.22 -9.93
N THR A 40 -2.04 6.51 -10.89
CA THR A 40 -2.08 7.69 -11.78
C THR A 40 -2.38 7.22 -13.21
N ALA A 41 -2.92 8.11 -14.04
CA ALA A 41 -3.28 7.78 -15.42
C ALA A 41 -2.05 7.35 -16.25
N GLU A 42 -0.91 8.01 -16.03
CA GLU A 42 0.35 7.69 -16.68
C GLU A 42 1.29 6.95 -15.71
N PRO A 43 2.14 6.03 -16.21
CA PRO A 43 3.18 5.40 -15.43
C PRO A 43 4.16 6.43 -14.85
N LYS A 44 4.65 6.18 -13.63
CA LYS A 44 5.61 7.05 -12.95
C LYS A 44 6.76 6.23 -12.40
N ALA A 45 7.99 6.63 -12.70
CA ALA A 45 9.20 6.02 -12.12
C ALA A 45 9.34 6.30 -10.61
N GLY A 46 8.73 7.39 -10.13
CA GLY A 46 8.82 7.86 -8.75
C GLY A 46 10.17 8.53 -8.43
N ASN A 47 10.38 8.83 -7.15
CA ASN A 47 11.56 9.58 -6.69
C ASN A 47 12.88 8.79 -6.82
N PRO A 48 14.03 9.49 -6.99
CA PRO A 48 15.35 8.87 -6.97
C PRO A 48 15.64 8.22 -5.62
N ARG A 49 16.39 7.11 -5.64
CA ARG A 49 16.76 6.38 -4.42
C ARG A 49 17.91 7.12 -3.68
N PRO A 50 17.99 7.05 -2.34
CA PRO A 50 17.12 6.30 -1.42
C PRO A 50 15.78 7.02 -1.14
N THR A 51 14.69 6.26 -1.08
CA THR A 51 13.32 6.78 -0.85
C THR A 51 12.76 6.39 0.52
N THR A 52 13.58 5.77 1.38
CA THR A 52 13.18 5.27 2.69
C THR A 52 14.32 5.45 3.68
N ALA A 53 14.01 5.90 4.89
CA ALA A 53 14.95 6.07 5.98
C ALA A 53 14.32 5.65 7.31
N GLU A 54 15.09 5.00 8.17
CA GLU A 54 14.68 4.65 9.52
C GLU A 54 14.74 5.89 10.44
N THR A 55 13.84 5.94 11.41
CA THR A 55 13.78 6.96 12.46
C THR A 55 13.62 6.26 13.81
N THR A 56 13.84 6.96 14.91
CA THR A 56 13.79 6.38 16.27
C THR A 56 12.47 5.71 16.65
N ALA A 57 11.37 6.00 15.94
CA ALA A 57 10.04 5.46 16.23
C ALA A 57 9.30 4.95 14.99
N GLY A 58 10.01 4.68 13.88
CA GLY A 58 9.37 4.22 12.66
C GLY A 58 10.17 4.54 11.40
N TRP A 59 9.47 4.72 10.29
CA TRP A 59 10.07 4.84 8.97
C TRP A 59 9.58 6.11 8.28
N LEU A 60 10.50 6.84 7.66
CA LEU A 60 10.20 7.89 6.72
C LEU A 60 10.23 7.31 5.30
N ASN A 61 9.23 7.65 4.48
CA ASN A 61 9.22 7.29 3.07
C ASN A 61 8.95 8.54 2.21
N ALA A 62 9.59 8.56 1.05
CA ALA A 62 9.40 9.54 -0.01
C ALA A 62 9.19 8.79 -1.33
N ILE A 63 8.37 7.74 -1.30
CA ILE A 63 8.01 6.98 -2.49
C ILE A 63 6.87 7.75 -3.18
N ASP A 64 7.18 8.50 -4.24
CA ASP A 64 6.14 8.97 -5.15
C ASP A 64 5.46 7.78 -5.83
N SER A 65 4.20 7.94 -6.27
CA SER A 65 3.27 6.93 -6.83
C SER A 65 3.87 6.12 -7.98
N ARG A 66 4.87 5.30 -7.67
CA ARG A 66 5.61 4.51 -8.64
C ARG A 66 4.69 3.42 -9.12
N ILE A 67 4.39 3.46 -10.40
CA ILE A 67 3.65 2.42 -11.10
C ILE A 67 4.60 1.91 -12.17
N PRO A 68 5.08 0.66 -12.05
CA PRO A 68 5.81 0.04 -13.16
C PRO A 68 4.89 -0.04 -14.39
N GLU A 69 5.46 0.02 -15.60
CA GLU A 69 4.70 -0.26 -16.82
C GLU A 69 4.00 -1.62 -16.77
#